data_AF-D2U876-F1
#
_entry.id   AF-D2U876-F1
#
_cell.length_a   1.000
_cell.length_b   1.000
_cell.length_c   1.000
_cell.angle_alpha   90.00
_cell.angle_beta   90.00
_cell.angle_gamma   90.00
#
_symmetry.space_group_name_H-M   'P 1'
#
loop_
_entity.id
_entity.type
_entity.pdbx_description
1 polymer ?
#
loop_
_entity_poly.entity_id
_entity_poly.type
_entity_poly.pdbx_seq_one_letter_code
_entity_poly.pdbx_strand_id
1 'polypeptide(L)'
;MSDDLDFSELSDDQIVELAVALAREAMRRNPALQAAFAQALLDERERVEAAARGSARVKQAAAQRLEQDAERAELAAERERRRQRIHGALVAYLARLAEIIGRPLGELTLVWKPKDYGRGPGPRLQVNQGATGADVRWHLLDFVAVDERLYTSPGLRSRQTELLPWFREVAAVANAFGLVHTFVVKGIEA
;
A
#
# COMPACT_ATOMS: atom_id res chain seq x y z
N MET A 1 17.54 66.93 -25.03
CA MET A 1 17.72 67.21 -23.60
C MET A 1 16.78 66.28 -22.89
N SER A 2 17.29 65.30 -22.15
CA SER A 2 16.46 64.51 -21.25
C SER A 2 16.09 65.43 -20.10
N ASP A 3 14.83 65.85 -20.03
CA ASP A 3 14.25 66.42 -18.81
C ASP A 3 14.11 65.27 -17.81
N ASP A 4 15.24 64.87 -17.22
CA ASP A 4 15.22 63.97 -16.08
C ASP A 4 14.75 64.78 -14.88
N LEU A 5 13.58 64.41 -14.37
CA LEU A 5 13.04 64.97 -13.14
C LEU A 5 13.93 64.50 -11.98
N ASP A 6 14.64 65.45 -11.37
CA ASP A 6 15.48 65.18 -10.20
C ASP A 6 14.66 65.33 -8.91
N PHE A 7 14.50 64.21 -8.19
CA PHE A 7 13.79 64.14 -6.91
C PHE A 7 14.73 63.74 -5.76
N SER A 8 16.04 63.87 -5.95
CA SER A 8 17.06 63.47 -4.96
C SER A 8 16.96 64.19 -3.61
N GLU A 9 16.29 65.33 -3.55
CA GLU A 9 16.05 66.09 -2.33
C GLU A 9 14.78 65.67 -1.57
N LEU A 10 13.95 64.78 -2.13
CA LEU A 10 12.76 64.26 -1.48
C LEU A 10 13.06 62.92 -0.82
N SER A 11 12.51 62.72 0.38
CA SER A 11 12.47 61.39 0.99
C SER A 11 11.49 60.47 0.24
N ASP A 12 11.70 59.15 0.33
CA ASP A 12 10.83 58.16 -0.32
C ASP A 12 9.35 58.36 0.04
N ASP A 13 9.04 58.68 1.30
CA ASP A 13 7.68 58.97 1.75
C ASP A 13 7.09 60.22 1.07
N GLN A 14 7.89 61.27 0.86
CA GLN A 14 7.46 62.48 0.16
C GLN A 14 7.27 62.26 -1.34
N ILE A 15 8.09 61.41 -1.96
CA ILE A 15 7.92 60.99 -3.35
C ILE A 15 6.61 60.21 -3.50
N VAL A 16 6.30 59.32 -2.55
CA VAL A 16 5.04 58.57 -2.53
C VAL A 16 3.84 59.50 -2.33
N GLU A 17 3.91 60.46 -1.39
CA GLU A 17 2.84 61.44 -1.20
C GLU A 17 2.61 62.32 -2.42
N LEU A 18 3.69 62.77 -3.07
CA LEU A 18 3.63 63.56 -4.30
C LEU A 18 2.97 62.76 -5.43
N ALA A 19 3.34 61.49 -5.61
CA ALA A 19 2.74 60.60 -6.60
C ALA A 19 1.25 60.36 -6.33
N VAL A 20 0.86 60.17 -5.06
CA VAL A 20 -0.55 60.01 -4.65
C VAL A 20 -1.35 61.30 -4.92
N ALA A 21 -0.78 62.47 -4.61
CA ALA A 21 -1.42 63.76 -4.85
C ALA A 21 -1.63 64.01 -6.35
N LEU A 22 -0.62 63.74 -7.18
CA LEU A 22 -0.70 63.84 -8.63
C LEU A 22 -1.74 62.87 -9.22
N ALA A 23 -1.76 61.63 -8.76
CA ALA A 23 -2.75 60.64 -9.21
C ALA A 23 -4.19 61.05 -8.84
N ARG A 24 -4.41 61.56 -7.61
CA ARG A 24 -5.71 62.08 -7.17
C ARG A 24 -6.16 63.26 -8.02
N GLU A 25 -5.26 64.19 -8.30
CA GLU A 25 -5.58 65.36 -9.13
C GLU A 25 -5.84 64.96 -10.59
N ALA A 26 -5.09 64.01 -11.15
CA ALA A 26 -5.32 63.47 -12.49
C ALA A 26 -6.69 62.77 -12.59
N MET A 27 -7.07 61.96 -11.60
CA MET A 27 -8.39 61.32 -11.54
C MET A 27 -9.52 62.34 -11.37
N ARG A 28 -9.32 63.40 -10.56
CA ARG A 28 -10.30 64.48 -10.39
C ARG A 28 -10.57 65.23 -11.68
N ARG A 29 -9.53 65.44 -12.51
CA ARG A 29 -9.63 66.16 -13.79
C ARG A 29 -10.14 65.29 -14.93
N ASN A 30 -9.96 63.97 -14.85
CA ASN A 30 -10.34 63.03 -15.91
C ASN A 30 -11.24 61.90 -15.38
N PRO A 31 -12.57 62.01 -15.56
CA PRO A 31 -13.53 60.98 -15.14
C PRO A 31 -13.28 59.61 -15.77
N ALA A 32 -12.75 59.55 -17.00
CA ALA A 32 -12.43 58.29 -17.66
C ALA A 32 -11.23 57.59 -17.02
N LEU A 33 -10.24 58.37 -16.55
CA LEU A 33 -9.09 57.84 -15.79
C LEU A 33 -9.55 57.29 -14.43
N GLN A 34 -10.47 57.99 -13.76
CA GLN A 34 -11.06 57.53 -12.50
C GLN A 34 -11.83 56.21 -12.67
N ALA A 35 -12.64 56.09 -13.73
CA ALA A 35 -13.38 54.87 -14.04
C ALA A 35 -12.44 53.69 -14.39
N ALA A 36 -11.40 53.94 -15.21
CA ALA A 36 -10.41 52.92 -15.55
C ALA A 36 -9.63 52.43 -14.32
N PHE A 37 -9.27 53.33 -13.41
CA PHE A 37 -8.57 52.96 -12.18
C PHE A 37 -9.47 52.17 -11.23
N ALA A 38 -10.74 52.56 -11.09
CA ALA A 38 -11.72 51.81 -10.29
C ALA A 38 -11.93 50.39 -10.84
N GLN A 39 -12.03 50.24 -12.17
CA GLN A 39 -12.15 48.93 -12.81
C GLN A 39 -10.89 48.09 -12.59
N ALA A 40 -9.69 48.67 -12.76
CA ALA A 40 -8.43 47.96 -12.54
C ALA A 40 -8.26 47.45 -11.09
N LEU A 41 -8.73 48.23 -10.10
CA LEU A 41 -8.73 47.79 -8.70
C LEU A 41 -9.69 46.63 -8.45
N LEU A 42 -10.86 46.62 -9.10
CA LEU A 42 -11.81 45.51 -9.02
C LEU A 42 -11.22 44.24 -9.65
N ASP A 43 -10.63 44.36 -10.84
CA ASP A 43 -10.02 43.25 -11.55
C ASP A 43 -8.82 42.65 -10.77
N GLU A 44 -7.98 43.49 -10.16
CA GLU A 44 -6.85 43.02 -9.36
C GLU A 44 -7.31 42.36 -8.05
N ARG A 45 -8.36 42.89 -7.41
CA ARG A 45 -8.96 42.25 -6.24
C ARG A 45 -9.52 40.87 -6.63
N GLU A 46 -10.23 40.76 -7.74
CA GLU A 46 -10.74 39.48 -8.24
C GLU A 46 -9.60 38.49 -8.52
N ARG A 47 -8.49 38.97 -9.08
CA ARG A 47 -7.28 38.18 -9.33
C ARG A 47 -6.66 37.64 -8.04
N VAL A 48 -6.50 38.48 -7.03
CA VAL A 48 -5.95 38.09 -5.72
C VAL A 48 -6.86 37.09 -5.01
N GLU A 49 -8.17 37.33 -5.01
CA GLU A 49 -9.15 36.40 -4.44
C GLU A 49 -9.17 35.05 -5.17
N ALA A 50 -9.06 35.06 -6.50
CA ALA A 50 -8.97 33.84 -7.30
C ALA A 50 -7.68 33.05 -6.99
N ALA A 51 -6.54 33.73 -6.85
CA ALA A 51 -5.28 33.12 -6.46
C ALA A 51 -5.34 32.52 -5.04
N ALA A 52 -5.96 33.22 -4.09
CA ALA A 52 -6.15 32.73 -2.72
C ALA A 52 -7.04 31.46 -2.69
N ARG A 53 -8.15 31.46 -3.43
CA ARG A 53 -9.02 30.28 -3.60
C ARG A 53 -8.28 29.11 -4.26
N GLY A 54 -7.46 29.39 -5.27
CA GLY A 54 -6.62 28.38 -5.93
C GLY A 54 -5.62 27.74 -4.97
N SER A 55 -4.90 28.56 -4.20
CA SER A 55 -3.93 28.11 -3.20
C SER A 55 -4.58 27.27 -2.10
N ALA A 56 -5.73 27.70 -1.59
CA ALA A 56 -6.49 26.94 -0.59
C ALA A 56 -6.92 25.56 -1.11
N ARG A 57 -7.43 25.49 -2.35
CA ARG A 57 -7.81 24.21 -2.97
C ARG A 57 -6.61 23.28 -3.18
N VAL A 58 -5.46 23.81 -3.58
CA VAL A 58 -4.23 23.02 -3.73
C VAL A 58 -3.76 22.46 -2.40
N LYS A 59 -3.75 23.27 -1.33
CA LYS A 59 -3.40 22.81 0.03
C LYS A 59 -4.37 21.74 0.53
N GLN A 60 -5.66 21.92 0.30
CA GLN A 60 -6.68 20.96 0.73
C GLN A 60 -6.58 19.63 -0.05
N ALA A 61 -6.34 19.69 -1.36
CA ALA A 61 -6.10 18.50 -2.17
C ALA A 61 -4.79 17.78 -1.77
N ALA A 62 -3.75 18.52 -1.40
CA ALA A 62 -2.50 17.93 -0.90
C ALA A 62 -2.70 17.23 0.46
N ALA A 63 -3.45 17.84 1.38
CA ALA A 63 -3.80 17.21 2.65
C ALA A 63 -4.61 15.92 2.48
N GLN A 64 -5.64 15.93 1.62
CA GLN A 64 -6.44 14.74 1.32
C GLN A 64 -5.62 13.61 0.68
N ARG A 65 -4.65 13.95 -0.19
CA ARG A 65 -3.75 12.93 -0.76
C ARG A 65 -2.86 12.30 0.30
N LEU A 66 -2.31 13.11 1.21
CA LEU A 66 -1.50 12.61 2.32
C LEU A 66 -2.29 11.69 3.24
N GLU A 67 -3.53 12.04 3.57
CA GLU A 67 -4.43 11.19 4.36
C GLU A 67 -4.70 9.86 3.66
N GLN A 68 -5.05 9.89 2.36
CA GLN A 68 -5.29 8.67 1.58
C GLN A 68 -4.04 7.79 1.46
N ASP A 69 -2.86 8.40 1.30
CA ASP A 69 -1.61 7.66 1.22
C ASP A 69 -1.25 7.04 2.58
N ALA A 70 -1.53 7.74 3.69
CA ALA A 70 -1.34 7.21 5.04
C ALA A 70 -2.27 6.01 5.32
N GLU A 71 -3.56 6.13 4.99
CA GLU A 71 -4.54 5.03 5.12
C GLU A 71 -4.14 3.80 4.29
N ARG A 72 -3.69 4.02 3.05
CA ARG A 72 -3.21 2.93 2.18
C ARG A 72 -1.97 2.25 2.75
N ALA A 73 -1.03 3.04 3.28
CA ALA A 73 0.19 2.52 3.89
C ALA A 73 -0.13 1.70 5.15
N GLU A 74 -1.07 2.14 5.98
CA GLU A 74 -1.51 1.41 7.16
C GLU A 74 -2.16 0.07 6.79
N LEU A 75 -3.11 0.08 5.85
CA LEU A 75 -3.75 -1.14 5.34
C LEU A 75 -2.73 -2.11 4.73
N ALA A 76 -1.73 -1.60 4.02
CA ALA A 76 -0.65 -2.43 3.48
C ALA A 76 0.21 -3.05 4.59
N ALA A 77 0.56 -2.27 5.62
CA ALA A 77 1.34 -2.74 6.76
C ALA A 77 0.58 -3.82 7.56
N GLU A 78 -0.74 -3.66 7.78
CA GLU A 78 -1.56 -4.67 8.45
C GLU A 78 -1.63 -5.98 7.67
N ARG A 79 -1.83 -5.89 6.34
CA ARG A 79 -1.81 -7.06 5.45
C ARG A 79 -0.48 -7.77 5.52
N GLU A 80 0.62 -7.03 5.53
CA GLU A 80 1.96 -7.60 5.62
C GLU A 80 2.21 -8.28 6.98
N ARG A 81 1.85 -7.63 8.09
CA ARG A 81 1.93 -8.24 9.43
C ARG A 81 1.09 -9.52 9.52
N ARG A 82 -0.09 -9.54 8.89
CA ARG A 82 -0.92 -10.75 8.81
C ARG A 82 -0.24 -11.83 7.99
N ARG A 83 0.33 -11.50 6.83
CA ARG A 83 1.06 -12.43 5.96
C ARG A 83 2.25 -13.05 6.70
N GLN A 84 3.05 -12.24 7.37
CA GLN A 84 4.22 -12.69 8.15
C GLN A 84 3.82 -13.60 9.31
N ARG A 85 2.77 -13.26 10.06
CA ARG A 85 2.25 -14.12 11.15
C ARG A 85 1.81 -15.50 10.64
N ILE A 86 1.08 -15.53 9.52
CA ILE A 86 0.63 -16.78 8.90
C ILE A 86 1.83 -17.59 8.39
N HIS A 87 2.76 -16.95 7.68
CA HIS A 87 3.96 -17.61 7.17
C HIS A 87 4.79 -18.21 8.31
N GLY A 88 5.08 -17.43 9.36
CA GLY A 88 5.84 -17.90 10.52
C GLY A 88 5.16 -19.07 11.26
N ALA A 89 3.83 -19.04 11.43
CA ALA A 89 3.10 -20.17 12.01
C ALA A 89 3.25 -21.44 11.17
N LEU A 90 3.11 -21.32 9.84
CA LEU A 90 3.21 -22.46 8.92
C LEU A 90 4.64 -22.99 8.79
N VAL A 91 5.66 -22.13 8.90
CA VAL A 91 7.06 -22.53 9.01
C VAL A 91 7.28 -23.38 10.26
N ALA A 92 6.75 -22.96 11.41
CA ALA A 92 6.87 -23.73 12.66
C ALA A 92 6.21 -25.12 12.53
N TYR A 93 5.05 -25.20 11.86
CA TYR A 93 4.43 -26.48 11.54
C TYR A 93 5.30 -27.35 10.63
N LEU A 94 5.90 -26.77 9.60
CA LEU A 94 6.79 -27.47 8.68
C LEU A 94 8.06 -27.97 9.38
N ALA A 95 8.62 -27.20 10.32
CA ALA A 95 9.74 -27.61 11.17
C ALA A 95 9.38 -28.84 12.03
N ARG A 96 8.22 -28.81 12.69
CA ARG A 96 7.71 -29.97 13.45
C ARG A 96 7.51 -31.20 12.56
N LEU A 97 7.02 -31.02 11.33
CA LEU A 97 6.91 -32.13 10.39
C LEU A 97 8.28 -32.68 10.00
N ALA A 98 9.26 -31.81 9.79
CA ALA A 98 10.63 -32.19 9.43
C ALA A 98 11.22 -33.15 10.47
N GLU A 99 10.98 -32.88 11.76
CA GLU A 99 11.32 -33.77 12.86
C GLU A 99 10.57 -35.11 12.78
N ILE A 100 9.24 -35.07 12.59
CA ILE A 100 8.39 -36.28 12.49
C ILE A 100 8.83 -37.19 11.35
N ILE A 101 9.28 -36.66 10.21
CA ILE A 101 9.72 -37.47 9.06
C ILE A 101 11.23 -37.69 8.98
N GLY A 102 12.00 -37.07 9.88
CA GLY A 102 13.47 -37.15 9.91
C GLY A 102 14.14 -36.57 8.68
N ARG A 103 13.67 -35.42 8.17
CA ARG A 103 14.25 -34.73 7.01
C ARG A 103 14.69 -33.32 7.36
N PRO A 104 15.70 -32.75 6.67
CA PRO A 104 16.06 -31.35 6.84
C PRO A 104 14.90 -30.43 6.44
N LEU A 105 14.63 -29.41 7.26
CA LEU A 105 13.58 -28.42 6.97
C LEU A 105 13.77 -27.76 5.59
N GLY A 106 15.01 -27.40 5.23
CA GLY A 106 15.34 -26.82 3.93
C GLY A 106 15.02 -27.70 2.71
N GLU A 107 14.75 -28.98 2.91
CA GLU A 107 14.35 -29.91 1.85
C GLU A 107 12.84 -30.11 1.78
N LEU A 108 12.04 -29.30 2.46
CA LEU A 108 10.59 -29.45 2.49
C LEU A 108 9.89 -28.18 2.00
N THR A 109 8.80 -28.38 1.27
CA THR A 109 7.85 -27.32 0.94
C THR A 109 6.46 -27.75 1.38
N LEU A 110 5.77 -26.89 2.12
CA LEU A 110 4.35 -27.02 2.45
C LEU A 110 3.51 -26.27 1.43
N VAL A 111 2.44 -26.89 0.94
CA VAL A 111 1.51 -26.28 -0.01
C VAL A 111 0.08 -26.50 0.46
N TRP A 112 -0.65 -25.41 0.69
CA TRP A 112 -2.10 -25.44 0.89
C TRP A 112 -2.79 -25.09 -0.42
N LYS A 113 -3.69 -25.94 -0.90
CA LYS A 113 -4.53 -25.71 -2.08
C LYS A 113 -6.00 -25.74 -1.65
N PRO A 114 -6.68 -24.59 -1.51
CA PRO A 114 -8.08 -24.57 -1.07
C PRO A 114 -9.05 -25.15 -2.11
N LYS A 115 -8.65 -25.16 -3.39
CA LYS A 115 -9.34 -25.84 -4.49
C LYS A 115 -8.28 -26.48 -5.39
N ASP A 116 -8.30 -27.80 -5.52
CA ASP A 116 -7.46 -28.52 -6.49
C ASP A 116 -8.31 -29.00 -7.66
N TYR A 117 -7.92 -28.63 -8.89
CA TYR A 117 -8.66 -28.99 -10.11
C TYR A 117 -8.28 -30.39 -10.65
N GLY A 118 -7.27 -31.06 -10.07
CA GLY A 118 -6.65 -32.24 -10.69
C GLY A 118 -7.04 -33.63 -10.17
N ARG A 119 -7.45 -33.81 -8.90
CA ARG A 119 -7.62 -35.16 -8.30
C ARG A 119 -8.77 -35.35 -7.31
N GLY A 120 -9.66 -34.38 -7.16
CA GLY A 120 -10.86 -34.54 -6.32
C GLY A 120 -11.38 -33.23 -5.75
N PRO A 121 -12.58 -33.22 -5.16
CA PRO A 121 -13.16 -32.01 -4.59
C PRO A 121 -12.50 -31.65 -3.25
N GLY A 122 -12.19 -30.35 -3.11
CA GLY A 122 -11.92 -29.72 -1.82
C GLY A 122 -10.46 -29.37 -1.51
N PRO A 123 -10.20 -28.85 -0.29
CA PRO A 123 -8.89 -28.38 0.10
C PRO A 123 -7.88 -29.52 0.27
N ARG A 124 -6.63 -29.25 -0.09
CA ARG A 124 -5.53 -30.21 0.03
C ARG A 124 -4.32 -29.56 0.69
N LEU A 125 -3.68 -30.34 1.55
CA LEU A 125 -2.41 -29.98 2.17
C LEU A 125 -1.33 -30.95 1.67
N GLN A 126 -0.35 -30.42 0.96
CA GLN A 126 0.70 -31.19 0.30
C GLN A 126 2.05 -30.84 0.89
N VAL A 127 2.92 -31.84 0.97
CA VAL A 127 4.32 -31.65 1.36
C VAL A 127 5.19 -32.23 0.26
N ASN A 128 6.09 -31.41 -0.25
CA ASN A 128 6.98 -31.76 -1.36
C ASN A 128 8.41 -31.88 -0.87
N GLN A 129 9.20 -32.69 -1.58
CA GLN A 129 10.65 -32.72 -1.40
C GLN A 129 11.31 -31.60 -2.21
N GLY A 130 12.28 -30.93 -1.61
CA GLY A 130 13.01 -29.80 -2.15
C GLY A 130 12.25 -28.47 -2.08
N ALA A 131 12.98 -27.38 -2.34
CA ALA A 131 12.46 -26.02 -2.40
C ALA A 131 11.60 -25.77 -3.66
N THR A 132 10.45 -26.42 -3.73
CA THR A 132 9.54 -26.43 -4.88
C THR A 132 8.42 -25.39 -4.75
N GLY A 133 7.68 -25.16 -5.84
CA GLY A 133 6.45 -24.37 -5.86
C GLY A 133 5.19 -25.22 -5.64
N ALA A 134 4.03 -24.68 -6.01
CA ALA A 134 2.74 -25.39 -5.87
C ALA A 134 2.49 -26.46 -6.95
N ASP A 135 3.13 -26.34 -8.12
CA ASP A 135 2.85 -27.17 -9.29
C ASP A 135 3.89 -28.27 -9.44
N VAL A 136 3.75 -29.30 -8.62
CA VAL A 136 4.61 -30.48 -8.61
C VAL A 136 3.77 -31.73 -8.84
N ARG A 137 4.29 -32.70 -9.59
CA ARG A 137 3.57 -33.95 -9.90
C ARG A 137 3.65 -35.00 -8.80
N TRP A 138 4.68 -34.90 -7.96
CA TRP A 138 4.99 -35.89 -6.93
C TRP A 138 5.09 -35.21 -5.57
N HIS A 139 4.30 -35.69 -4.63
CA HIS A 139 4.23 -35.19 -3.26
C HIS A 139 4.77 -36.27 -2.32
N LEU A 140 5.54 -35.88 -1.30
CA LEU A 140 5.94 -36.79 -0.22
C LEU A 140 4.71 -37.20 0.59
N LEU A 141 3.82 -36.24 0.83
CA LEU A 141 2.59 -36.38 1.58
C LEU A 141 1.51 -35.52 0.90
N ASP A 142 0.30 -36.05 0.81
CA ASP A 142 -0.83 -35.38 0.17
C ASP A 142 -2.10 -35.72 0.93
N PHE A 143 -2.62 -34.73 1.67
CA PHE A 143 -3.79 -34.84 2.51
C PHE A 143 -4.99 -34.15 1.87
N VAL A 144 -6.09 -34.87 1.75
CA VAL A 144 -7.39 -34.37 1.29
C VAL A 144 -8.22 -34.03 2.53
N ALA A 145 -8.53 -32.75 2.74
CA ALA A 145 -9.15 -32.30 3.98
C ALA A 145 -10.63 -32.72 4.10
N VAL A 146 -11.32 -32.92 2.98
CA VAL A 146 -12.78 -33.22 2.97
C VAL A 146 -13.09 -34.61 3.49
N ASP A 147 -12.30 -35.62 3.10
CA ASP A 147 -12.50 -37.01 3.52
C ASP A 147 -11.36 -37.53 4.42
N GLU A 148 -10.51 -36.61 4.88
CA GLU A 148 -9.35 -36.84 5.75
C GLU A 148 -8.38 -37.91 5.24
N ARG A 149 -8.31 -38.06 3.92
CA ARG A 149 -7.46 -39.08 3.31
C ARG A 149 -6.03 -38.58 3.19
N LEU A 150 -5.09 -39.32 3.79
CA LEU A 150 -3.67 -39.06 3.69
C LEU A 150 -2.98 -40.06 2.74
N TYR A 151 -2.41 -39.56 1.66
CA TYR A 151 -1.52 -40.30 0.78
C TYR A 151 -0.07 -40.04 1.19
N THR A 152 0.71 -41.11 1.35
CA THR A 152 2.11 -41.04 1.76
C THR A 152 3.01 -41.71 0.73
N SER A 153 4.22 -41.16 0.57
CA SER A 153 5.29 -41.86 -0.14
C SER A 153 5.62 -43.20 0.55
N PRO A 154 6.14 -44.21 -0.18
CA PRO A 154 6.37 -45.55 0.36
C PRO A 154 7.16 -45.57 1.67
N GLY A 155 8.18 -44.70 1.81
CA GLY A 155 9.03 -44.62 2.99
C GLY A 155 8.37 -44.02 4.24
N LEU A 156 7.16 -43.46 4.12
CA LEU A 156 6.44 -42.81 5.23
C LEU A 156 5.14 -43.53 5.60
N ARG A 157 4.81 -44.65 4.95
CA ARG A 157 3.57 -45.41 5.22
C ARG A 157 3.42 -45.86 6.67
N SER A 158 4.52 -46.29 7.30
CA SER A 158 4.51 -46.72 8.70
C SER A 158 4.26 -45.58 9.70
N ARG A 159 4.47 -44.32 9.29
CA ARG A 159 4.25 -43.12 10.13
C ARG A 159 2.87 -42.50 9.91
N GLN A 160 2.00 -43.12 9.13
CA GLN A 160 0.70 -42.52 8.76
C GLN A 160 -0.17 -42.18 9.99
N THR A 161 -0.16 -43.01 11.02
CA THR A 161 -0.91 -42.77 12.27
C THR A 161 -0.41 -41.54 13.04
N GLU A 162 0.88 -41.25 12.97
CA GLU A 162 1.51 -40.07 13.59
C GLU A 162 1.30 -38.80 12.75
N LEU A 163 1.32 -38.94 11.41
CA LEU A 163 1.19 -37.83 10.47
C LEU A 163 -0.25 -37.31 10.35
N LEU A 164 -1.25 -38.18 10.41
CA LEU A 164 -2.64 -37.79 10.19
C LEU A 164 -3.13 -36.71 11.17
N PRO A 165 -2.88 -36.80 12.49
CA PRO A 165 -3.21 -35.72 13.44
C PRO A 165 -2.55 -34.38 13.08
N TRP A 166 -1.28 -34.40 12.64
CA TRP A 166 -0.57 -33.20 12.23
C TRP A 166 -1.26 -32.56 11.01
N PHE A 167 -1.66 -33.34 10.01
CA PHE A 167 -2.36 -32.82 8.83
C PHE A 167 -3.72 -32.20 9.17
N ARG A 168 -4.48 -32.84 10.07
CA ARG A 168 -5.75 -32.29 10.55
C ARG A 168 -5.56 -30.95 11.26
N GLU A 169 -4.54 -30.85 12.11
CA GLU A 169 -4.20 -29.62 12.83
C GLU A 169 -3.87 -28.49 11.85
N VAL A 170 -2.96 -28.72 10.90
CA VAL A 170 -2.56 -27.69 9.93
C VAL A 170 -3.70 -27.29 9.00
N ALA A 171 -4.55 -28.23 8.58
CA ALA A 171 -5.73 -27.92 7.80
C ALA A 171 -6.74 -27.06 8.60
N ALA A 172 -6.94 -27.35 9.88
CA ALA A 172 -7.77 -26.54 10.77
C ALA A 172 -7.21 -25.12 10.92
N VAL A 173 -5.89 -24.98 11.07
CA VAL A 173 -5.19 -23.69 11.14
C VAL A 173 -5.33 -22.91 9.82
N ALA A 174 -5.15 -23.55 8.67
CA ALA A 174 -5.32 -22.93 7.36
C ALA A 174 -6.75 -22.38 7.18
N ASN A 175 -7.75 -23.15 7.61
CA ASN A 175 -9.14 -22.71 7.62
C ASN A 175 -9.38 -21.56 8.60
N ALA A 176 -8.83 -21.63 9.82
CA ALA A 176 -8.96 -20.57 10.83
C ALA A 176 -8.32 -19.24 10.38
N PHE A 177 -7.23 -19.30 9.62
CA PHE A 177 -6.62 -18.12 9.01
C PHE A 177 -7.39 -17.58 7.79
N GLY A 178 -8.37 -18.33 7.29
CA GLY A 178 -9.16 -17.96 6.12
C GLY A 178 -8.36 -18.03 4.82
N LEU A 179 -7.50 -19.04 4.66
CA LEU A 179 -6.66 -19.19 3.46
C LEU A 179 -7.50 -19.64 2.26
N VAL A 180 -8.00 -18.65 1.51
CA VAL A 180 -8.83 -18.84 0.31
C VAL A 180 -8.02 -18.97 -1.00
N HIS A 181 -6.71 -18.73 -0.94
CA HIS A 181 -5.79 -18.88 -2.07
C HIS A 181 -4.73 -19.94 -1.77
N THR A 182 -4.10 -20.45 -2.83
CA THR A 182 -2.96 -21.35 -2.70
C THR A 182 -1.83 -20.65 -1.95
N PHE A 183 -1.26 -21.34 -0.97
CA PHE A 183 -0.12 -20.84 -0.21
C PHE A 183 1.03 -21.85 -0.25
N VAL A 184 2.25 -21.32 -0.30
CA VAL A 184 3.49 -22.12 -0.39
C VAL A 184 4.45 -21.61 0.68
N VAL A 185 4.98 -22.52 1.50
CA VAL A 185 6.07 -22.26 2.44
C VAL A 185 7.21 -23.18 2.10
N LYS A 186 8.39 -22.61 1.82
CA LYS A 186 9.60 -23.40 1.63
C LYS A 186 10.38 -23.38 2.94
N GLY A 187 10.86 -24.52 3.40
CA GLY A 187 11.61 -24.58 4.66
C GLY A 187 12.97 -23.86 4.59
N ILE A 188 13.47 -23.52 3.40
CA ILE A 188 14.64 -22.63 3.25
C ILE A 188 14.34 -21.17 3.60
N GLU A 189 13.06 -20.79 3.71
CA GLU A 189 12.62 -19.45 4.08
C GLU A 189 12.42 -19.31 5.60
N ALA A 190 12.74 -20.36 6.36
CA ALA A 190 12.64 -20.40 7.82
C ALA A 190 13.79 -19.67 8.52
#